data_AF-A0A139NJ45-F1
#
_entry.id   AF-A0A139NJ45-F1
#
_cell.length_a   1.000
_cell.length_b   1.000
_cell.length_c   1.000
_cell.angle_alpha   90.00
_cell.angle_beta   90.00
_cell.angle_gamma   90.00
#
_symmetry.space_group_name_H-M   'P 1'
#
loop_
_entity.id
_entity.type
_entity.pdbx_description
1 polymer ?
#
loop_
_entity_poly.entity_id
_entity_poly.type
_entity_poly.pdbx_seq_one_letter_code
_entity_poly.pdbx_strand_id
1 'polypeptide(L)'
;MNFIKRAWLYTWAKKGKSLLLILVTSVILTFVLAGLTINKAAKSAVETAKQETGATVTLQVSRDYMMQQMEASKSSSDSSSNEPPTMTMTPIPLETAQKIAEKSGVKSYLFTTTTTATAGSGISAISSSSTTSSSSTNQQNGPSAMQSGDFTITGVNTTDNVSDFSNGTNTLKSGVGITASTADNEAVISSDLAKANNLSVGDSFTVTTTVNNTSTSYTLKVVGIYTSTATVTASQLQNKASNPQNNIYTNLTTANTMKGSSDTVDSAVYTLSNPSKKDSFVSNAKKDIDTEKYELTGNDQVYQQMLQPLNSIASIAKNIVWLVSIAGAIILTLIVILSIRERRYEIGVLMSLGEGRLKIISQFFVELFVVMLVSIGLATAAGNVVGNVLGQQLISQQTSTTQTSTGAGQGGGPGENTSASSSSTTTSSSQTSNNQPPQGGNGAPNMTTSSSQLNSLNIKQTPASIAKLGGIALLISLASTVLASIGIIRMKPKDILSSN
;
A
#
# COMPACT_ATOMS: atom_id res chain seq x y z
N MET A 1 -6.27 -47.13 41.28
CA MET A 1 -5.49 -45.86 41.25
C MET A 1 -6.12 -44.92 40.23
N ASN A 2 -6.19 -43.61 40.47
CA ASN A 2 -6.79 -42.66 39.50
C ASN A 2 -5.95 -42.60 38.20
N PHE A 3 -6.59 -42.63 37.03
CA PHE A 3 -5.95 -42.59 35.71
C PHE A 3 -5.07 -41.35 35.52
N ILE A 4 -5.42 -40.21 36.13
CA ILE A 4 -4.61 -38.97 36.11
C ILE A 4 -3.25 -39.19 36.80
N LYS A 5 -3.23 -39.83 37.99
CA LYS A 5 -1.97 -40.17 38.68
C LYS A 5 -1.15 -41.17 37.88
N ARG A 6 -1.79 -42.10 37.17
CA ARG A 6 -1.11 -43.07 36.29
C ARG A 6 -0.49 -42.42 35.06
N ALA A 7 -1.19 -41.50 34.39
CA ALA A 7 -0.65 -40.72 33.29
C ALA A 7 0.59 -39.92 33.73
N TRP A 8 0.51 -39.22 34.86
CA TRP A 8 1.63 -38.45 35.43
C TRP A 8 2.83 -39.32 35.81
N LEU A 9 2.61 -40.44 36.50
CA LEU A 9 3.70 -41.37 36.84
C LEU A 9 4.32 -41.99 35.59
N TYR A 10 3.53 -42.27 34.55
CA TYR A 10 4.06 -42.80 33.30
C TYR A 10 4.97 -41.80 32.58
N THR A 11 4.58 -40.52 32.47
CA THR A 11 5.44 -39.50 31.83
C THR A 11 6.79 -39.36 32.54
N TRP A 12 6.83 -39.60 33.86
CA TRP A 12 8.08 -39.59 34.62
C TRP A 12 8.88 -40.91 34.51
N ALA A 13 8.21 -42.05 34.37
CA ALA A 13 8.83 -43.37 34.26
C ALA A 13 9.46 -43.65 32.88
N LYS A 14 8.90 -43.11 31.79
CA LYS A 14 9.41 -43.33 30.41
C LYS A 14 10.00 -42.07 29.80
N LYS A 15 10.94 -41.45 30.54
CA LYS A 15 11.60 -40.16 30.25
C LYS A 15 11.97 -39.94 28.77
N GLY A 16 12.59 -40.92 28.11
CA GLY A 16 12.99 -40.79 26.70
C GLY A 16 11.81 -40.60 25.72
N LYS A 17 10.68 -41.27 25.95
CA LYS A 17 9.47 -41.13 25.11
C LYS A 17 8.72 -39.85 25.40
N SER A 18 8.62 -39.47 26.66
CA SER A 18 8.03 -38.19 27.04
C SER A 18 8.86 -37.00 26.54
N LEU A 19 10.20 -37.10 26.55
CA LEU A 19 11.08 -36.11 25.94
C LEU A 19 10.88 -36.02 24.42
N LEU A 20 10.82 -37.15 23.72
CA LEU A 20 10.53 -37.18 22.28
C LEU A 20 9.17 -36.53 21.95
N LEU A 21 8.13 -36.87 22.71
CA LEU A 21 6.79 -36.28 22.59
C LEU A 21 6.80 -34.77 22.87
N ILE A 22 7.51 -34.31 23.90
CA ILE A 22 7.68 -32.88 24.20
C ILE A 22 8.40 -32.16 23.05
N LEU A 23 9.50 -32.71 22.51
CA LEU A 23 10.25 -32.11 21.42
C LEU A 23 9.40 -31.99 20.14
N VAL A 24 8.77 -33.10 19.70
CA VAL A 24 7.93 -33.10 18.50
C VAL A 24 6.75 -32.14 18.64
N THR A 25 6.07 -32.15 19.80
CA THR A 25 4.95 -31.23 20.08
C THR A 25 5.42 -29.78 20.12
N SER A 26 6.56 -29.49 20.76
CA SER A 26 7.13 -28.14 20.83
C SER A 26 7.49 -27.59 19.44
N VAL A 27 8.05 -28.42 18.56
CA VAL A 27 8.36 -28.02 17.17
C VAL A 27 7.08 -27.69 16.39
N ILE A 28 6.06 -28.57 16.42
CA ILE A 28 4.76 -28.34 15.79
C ILE A 28 4.14 -27.02 16.29
N LEU A 29 4.10 -26.82 17.61
CA LEU A 29 3.52 -25.63 18.22
C LEU A 29 4.32 -24.35 17.92
N THR A 30 5.64 -24.45 17.76
CA THR A 30 6.48 -23.30 17.37
C THR A 30 6.13 -22.84 15.95
N PHE A 31 5.97 -23.77 14.99
CA PHE A 31 5.54 -23.42 13.63
C PHE A 31 4.10 -22.88 13.57
N VAL A 32 3.17 -23.46 14.33
CA VAL A 32 1.79 -22.94 14.44
C VAL A 32 1.80 -21.52 15.04
N LEU A 33 2.58 -21.29 16.10
CA LEU A 33 2.71 -19.98 16.73
C LEU A 33 3.32 -18.94 15.77
N ALA A 34 4.35 -19.30 15.01
CA ALA A 34 4.95 -18.45 14.00
C ALA A 34 3.92 -18.05 12.93
N GLY A 35 3.17 -19.00 12.37
CA GLY A 35 2.12 -18.71 11.39
C GLY A 35 0.98 -17.85 11.94
N LEU A 36 0.53 -18.09 13.17
CA LEU A 36 -0.45 -17.23 13.85
C LEU A 36 0.09 -15.80 14.07
N THR A 37 1.37 -15.68 14.40
CA THR A 37 2.04 -14.40 14.63
C THR A 37 2.14 -13.59 13.35
N ILE A 38 2.59 -14.22 12.25
CA ILE A 38 2.67 -13.58 10.92
C ILE A 38 1.27 -13.18 10.44
N ASN A 39 0.26 -14.04 10.59
CA ASN A 39 -1.13 -13.69 10.23
C ASN A 39 -1.64 -12.48 11.01
N LYS A 40 -1.34 -12.38 12.31
CA LYS A 40 -1.72 -11.23 13.14
C LYS A 40 -0.96 -9.97 12.74
N ALA A 41 0.35 -10.06 12.54
CA ALA A 41 1.20 -8.92 12.14
C ALA A 41 0.77 -8.36 10.79
N ALA A 42 0.57 -9.21 9.77
CA ALA A 42 0.10 -8.81 8.46
C ALA A 42 -1.29 -8.15 8.51
N LYS A 43 -2.24 -8.69 9.30
CA LYS A 43 -3.55 -8.05 9.51
C LYS A 43 -3.46 -6.73 10.27
N SER A 44 -2.54 -6.60 11.21
CA SER A 44 -2.29 -5.34 11.90
C SER A 44 -1.73 -4.30 10.94
N ALA A 45 -0.78 -4.68 10.07
CA ALA A 45 -0.24 -3.80 9.04
C ALA A 45 -1.32 -3.35 8.02
N VAL A 46 -2.22 -4.26 7.62
CA VAL A 46 -3.41 -3.90 6.81
C VAL A 46 -4.27 -2.86 7.51
N GLU A 47 -4.52 -3.00 8.82
CA GLU A 47 -5.39 -2.10 9.56
C GLU A 47 -4.72 -0.76 9.89
N THR A 48 -3.41 -0.75 10.15
CA THR A 48 -2.61 0.48 10.27
C THR A 48 -2.55 1.22 8.95
N ALA A 49 -2.25 0.54 7.83
CA ALA A 49 -2.23 1.15 6.51
C ALA A 49 -3.59 1.79 6.15
N LYS A 50 -4.73 1.14 6.46
CA LYS A 50 -6.06 1.76 6.33
C LYS A 50 -6.20 3.08 7.10
N GLN A 51 -5.69 3.14 8.32
CA GLN A 51 -5.84 4.30 9.20
C GLN A 51 -4.89 5.45 8.81
N GLU A 52 -3.69 5.12 8.32
CA GLU A 52 -2.67 6.08 7.92
C GLU A 52 -2.93 6.67 6.53
N THR A 53 -3.31 5.87 5.53
CA THR A 53 -3.54 6.40 4.16
C THR A 53 -4.86 7.17 4.03
N GLY A 54 -5.84 6.88 4.89
CA GLY A 54 -7.21 7.39 4.78
C GLY A 54 -7.96 6.88 3.55
N ALA A 55 -9.29 7.02 3.52
CA ALA A 55 -10.05 6.91 2.28
C ALA A 55 -10.24 8.31 1.71
N THR A 56 -9.56 8.60 0.61
CA THR A 56 -9.77 9.84 -0.14
C THR A 56 -10.84 9.62 -1.21
N VAL A 57 -11.72 10.60 -1.34
CA VAL A 57 -12.75 10.67 -2.38
C VAL A 57 -12.50 11.93 -3.19
N THR A 58 -12.35 11.80 -4.50
CA THR A 58 -12.07 12.91 -5.42
C THR A 58 -13.32 13.26 -6.22
N LEU A 59 -13.72 14.52 -6.16
CA LEU A 59 -14.63 15.15 -7.10
C LEU A 59 -13.81 15.80 -8.22
N GLN A 60 -14.17 15.50 -9.46
CA GLN A 60 -13.53 16.00 -10.67
C GLN A 60 -14.55 16.03 -11.82
N VAL A 61 -14.20 16.66 -12.94
CA VAL A 61 -15.01 16.56 -14.18
C VAL A 61 -15.06 15.11 -14.64
N SER A 62 -16.24 14.64 -15.03
CA SER A 62 -16.44 13.29 -15.57
C SER A 62 -15.64 13.12 -16.86
N ARG A 63 -14.87 12.03 -16.96
CA ARG A 63 -14.10 11.74 -18.18
C ARG A 63 -15.01 11.48 -19.37
N ASP A 64 -16.18 10.88 -19.15
CA ASP A 64 -17.16 10.62 -20.21
C ASP A 64 -17.78 11.93 -20.72
N TYR A 65 -18.09 12.87 -19.82
CA TYR A 65 -18.54 14.22 -20.19
C TYR A 65 -17.49 14.98 -20.99
N MET A 66 -16.23 14.91 -20.54
CA MET A 66 -15.08 15.53 -21.21
C MET A 66 -14.83 14.95 -22.61
N MET A 67 -15.04 13.63 -22.79
CA MET A 67 -14.96 13.00 -24.11
C MET A 67 -16.13 13.40 -25.02
N GLN A 68 -17.37 13.41 -24.51
CA GLN A 68 -18.55 13.86 -25.26
C GLN A 68 -18.43 15.33 -25.69
N GLN A 69 -17.95 16.22 -24.82
CA GLN A 69 -17.70 17.62 -25.16
C GLN A 69 -16.64 17.75 -26.26
N MET A 70 -15.56 16.97 -26.21
CA MET A 70 -14.53 16.94 -27.26
C MET A 70 -15.08 16.42 -28.61
N GLU A 71 -15.99 15.43 -28.60
CA GLU A 71 -16.64 14.92 -29.82
C GLU A 71 -17.66 15.91 -30.40
N ALA A 72 -18.43 16.59 -29.55
CA ALA A 72 -19.33 17.66 -29.95
C ALA A 72 -18.55 18.83 -30.60
N SER A 73 -17.45 19.28 -29.98
CA SER A 73 -16.59 20.35 -30.52
C SER A 73 -16.00 20.02 -31.89
N LYS A 74 -15.64 18.75 -32.15
CA LYS A 74 -15.20 18.27 -33.48
C LYS A 74 -16.32 18.24 -34.52
N SER A 75 -17.58 18.19 -34.10
CA SER A 75 -18.75 18.12 -34.97
C SER A 75 -19.29 19.51 -35.35
N SER A 76 -18.95 20.54 -34.57
CA SER A 76 -19.32 21.94 -34.80
C SER A 76 -18.27 22.77 -35.55
N SER A 77 -17.04 22.28 -35.68
CA SER A 77 -16.00 22.91 -36.52
C SER A 77 -16.29 22.64 -37.99
N ASP A 78 -16.55 23.72 -38.75
CA ASP A 78 -16.79 23.63 -40.19
C ASP A 78 -15.58 23.01 -40.90
N SER A 79 -15.83 22.20 -41.95
CA SER A 79 -14.90 21.20 -42.52
C SER A 79 -13.66 21.78 -43.22
N SER A 80 -13.49 23.10 -43.15
CA SER A 80 -12.40 23.89 -43.71
C SER A 80 -11.42 24.41 -42.64
N SER A 81 -11.77 24.33 -41.35
CA SER A 81 -10.92 24.75 -40.24
C SER A 81 -10.14 23.57 -39.67
N ASN A 82 -8.83 23.53 -39.93
CA ASN A 82 -7.95 22.43 -39.50
C ASN A 82 -7.42 22.64 -38.06
N GLU A 83 -8.19 23.33 -37.21
CA GLU A 83 -7.81 23.64 -35.82
C GLU A 83 -8.21 22.49 -34.88
N PRO A 84 -7.33 22.06 -33.97
CA PRO A 84 -7.68 21.05 -32.98
C PRO A 84 -8.77 21.56 -32.03
N PRO A 85 -9.72 20.71 -31.59
CA PRO A 85 -10.84 21.14 -30.74
C PRO A 85 -10.34 21.76 -29.43
N THR A 86 -10.83 22.96 -29.12
CA THR A 86 -10.47 23.68 -27.91
C THR A 86 -11.11 23.01 -26.68
N MET A 87 -10.28 22.63 -25.72
CA MET A 87 -10.71 21.87 -24.56
C MET A 87 -11.20 22.82 -23.45
N THR A 88 -12.50 23.15 -23.47
CA THR A 88 -13.12 23.97 -22.43
C THR A 88 -13.17 23.20 -21.11
N MET A 89 -12.29 23.52 -20.16
CA MET A 89 -12.44 23.01 -18.80
C MET A 89 -13.80 23.48 -18.25
N THR A 90 -14.58 22.56 -17.71
CA THR A 90 -15.88 22.84 -17.07
C THR A 90 -15.64 22.82 -15.56
N PRO A 91 -15.29 23.95 -14.92
CA PRO A 91 -14.81 23.94 -13.56
C PRO A 91 -15.96 23.75 -12.56
N ILE A 92 -15.68 23.11 -11.43
CA ILE A 92 -16.67 22.79 -10.41
C ILE A 92 -16.97 24.06 -9.60
N PRO A 93 -18.25 24.44 -9.37
CA PRO A 93 -18.60 25.53 -8.47
C PRO A 93 -18.08 25.27 -7.05
N LEU A 94 -17.42 26.26 -6.46
CA LEU A 94 -16.85 26.16 -5.10
C LEU A 94 -17.93 25.84 -4.05
N GLU A 95 -19.14 26.38 -4.22
CA GLU A 95 -20.31 26.08 -3.38
C GLU A 95 -20.65 24.58 -3.37
N THR A 96 -20.60 23.91 -4.52
CA THR A 96 -20.86 22.46 -4.63
C THR A 96 -19.78 21.64 -3.92
N ALA A 97 -18.51 22.04 -4.07
CA ALA A 97 -17.40 21.40 -3.36
C ALA A 97 -17.50 21.60 -1.83
N GLN A 98 -17.85 22.81 -1.39
CA GLN A 98 -18.03 23.14 0.02
C GLN A 98 -19.20 22.38 0.66
N LYS A 99 -20.35 22.25 -0.02
CA LYS A 99 -21.51 21.45 0.42
C LYS A 99 -21.17 19.97 0.68
N ILE A 100 -20.12 19.44 0.03
CA ILE A 100 -19.62 18.07 0.27
C ILE A 100 -18.61 18.05 1.42
N ALA A 101 -17.75 19.07 1.52
CA ALA A 101 -16.80 19.23 2.63
C ALA A 101 -17.50 19.33 3.99
N GLU A 102 -18.66 19.97 4.06
CA GLU A 102 -19.47 20.14 5.27
C GLU A 102 -20.22 18.86 5.72
N LYS A 103 -20.17 17.78 4.93
CA LYS A 103 -20.88 16.52 5.27
C LYS A 103 -20.19 15.76 6.40
N SER A 104 -21.00 15.24 7.32
CA SER A 104 -20.56 14.33 8.38
C SER A 104 -19.80 13.12 7.82
N GLY A 105 -18.54 12.98 8.24
CA GLY A 105 -17.64 11.91 7.80
C GLY A 105 -16.40 12.39 7.06
N VAL A 106 -16.35 13.65 6.62
CA VAL A 106 -15.12 14.30 6.15
C VAL A 106 -14.25 14.67 7.35
N LYS A 107 -12.95 14.35 7.30
CA LYS A 107 -11.92 14.71 8.28
C LYS A 107 -11.18 15.98 7.88
N SER A 108 -10.80 16.05 6.61
CA SER A 108 -10.15 17.19 5.97
C SER A 108 -10.45 17.18 4.47
N TYR A 109 -10.21 18.31 3.81
CA TYR A 109 -10.43 18.46 2.38
C TYR A 109 -9.34 19.34 1.74
N LEU A 110 -9.03 19.01 0.49
CA LEU A 110 -8.18 19.80 -0.38
C LEU A 110 -9.01 20.24 -1.59
N PHE A 111 -9.09 21.53 -1.82
CA PHE A 111 -9.60 22.11 -3.06
C PHE A 111 -8.41 22.58 -3.88
N THR A 112 -8.43 22.27 -5.18
CA THR A 112 -7.33 22.60 -6.10
C THR A 112 -7.87 23.28 -7.34
N THR A 113 -7.22 24.36 -7.76
CA THR A 113 -7.37 24.95 -9.10
C THR A 113 -5.98 25.17 -9.69
N THR A 114 -5.82 24.95 -10.99
CA THR A 114 -4.53 25.08 -11.68
C THR A 114 -4.62 25.99 -12.89
N THR A 115 -3.58 26.78 -13.12
CA THR A 115 -3.38 27.58 -14.33
C THR A 115 -1.88 27.67 -14.66
N THR A 116 -1.54 28.12 -15.86
CA THR A 116 -0.16 28.35 -16.28
C THR A 116 0.17 29.84 -16.29
N ALA A 117 1.43 30.18 -16.02
CA ALA A 117 1.92 31.55 -16.06
C ALA A 117 3.31 31.63 -16.71
N THR A 118 3.63 32.76 -17.34
CA THR A 118 4.96 33.05 -17.87
C THR A 118 5.77 33.91 -16.90
N ALA A 119 7.10 33.89 -17.05
CA ALA A 119 7.99 34.68 -16.22
C ALA A 119 7.81 36.20 -16.45
N GLY A 120 7.64 36.94 -15.35
CA GLY A 120 7.73 38.39 -15.30
C GLY A 120 9.06 38.84 -14.68
N SER A 121 9.06 40.00 -14.02
CA SER A 121 10.22 40.52 -13.31
C SER A 121 10.57 39.72 -12.06
N GLY A 122 11.86 39.46 -11.82
CA GLY A 122 12.35 38.86 -10.57
C GLY A 122 12.21 37.35 -10.47
N ILE A 123 11.80 36.66 -11.54
CA ILE A 123 11.77 35.19 -11.58
C ILE A 123 12.08 34.65 -12.99
N SER A 124 12.59 33.43 -13.05
CA SER A 124 12.88 32.66 -14.26
C SER A 124 12.73 31.18 -13.96
N ALA A 125 12.01 30.46 -14.82
CA ALA A 125 11.72 29.04 -14.63
C ALA A 125 12.95 28.17 -14.90
N ILE A 126 13.18 27.20 -14.01
CA ILE A 126 14.21 26.19 -14.12
C ILE A 126 13.96 25.32 -15.35
N SER A 127 14.96 25.20 -16.20
CA SER A 127 14.97 24.32 -17.37
C SER A 127 16.36 23.69 -17.48
N SER A 128 16.44 22.40 -17.81
CA SER A 128 17.72 21.77 -18.13
C SER A 128 18.21 22.26 -19.49
N SER A 129 19.21 23.14 -19.49
CA SER A 129 19.92 23.53 -20.70
C SER A 129 20.77 22.38 -21.23
N SER A 130 20.23 21.60 -22.18
CA SER A 130 21.09 20.95 -23.17
C SER A 130 21.61 22.03 -24.11
N THR A 131 22.85 22.47 -23.90
CA THR A 131 23.55 23.39 -24.82
C THR A 131 23.83 22.70 -26.15
N THR A 132 22.86 22.75 -27.05
CA THR A 132 23.06 22.50 -28.49
C THR A 132 22.68 23.75 -29.25
N SER A 133 23.71 24.45 -29.71
CA SER A 133 23.67 25.56 -30.64
C SER A 133 22.81 25.28 -31.86
N SER A 134 21.93 26.24 -32.20
CA SER A 134 21.50 26.56 -33.56
C SER A 134 21.29 25.38 -34.54
N SER A 135 20.10 24.78 -34.51
CA SER A 135 19.55 24.13 -35.70
C SER A 135 18.09 24.56 -35.89
N SER A 136 17.87 25.47 -36.83
CA SER A 136 16.57 25.80 -37.38
C SER A 136 16.07 24.64 -38.25
N THR A 137 15.66 23.56 -37.61
CA THR A 137 15.10 22.38 -38.29
C THR A 137 13.59 22.50 -38.31
N ASN A 138 13.02 22.64 -39.51
CA ASN A 138 11.57 22.68 -39.73
C ASN A 138 10.89 21.50 -39.03
N GLN A 139 10.17 21.77 -37.94
CA GLN A 139 9.30 20.77 -37.32
C GLN A 139 7.89 20.95 -37.91
N GLN A 140 7.62 20.14 -38.92
CA GLN A 140 6.38 20.14 -39.69
C GLN A 140 5.21 19.59 -38.85
N ASN A 141 4.13 20.38 -38.76
CA ASN A 141 2.78 20.03 -38.30
C ASN A 141 2.68 18.94 -37.20
N GLY A 142 3.04 19.31 -35.96
CA GLY A 142 2.42 18.73 -34.76
C GLY A 142 1.23 19.60 -34.30
N PRO A 143 0.28 19.07 -33.50
CA PRO A 143 -0.86 19.87 -33.02
C PRO A 143 -0.40 21.10 -32.25
N SER A 144 -1.03 22.25 -32.50
CA SER A 144 -0.71 23.53 -31.84
C SER A 144 -0.55 23.34 -30.34
N ALA A 145 0.67 23.59 -29.84
CA ALA A 145 0.96 23.48 -28.42
C ALA A 145 0.01 24.40 -27.63
N MET A 146 -0.71 23.84 -26.66
CA MET A 146 -1.34 24.64 -25.60
C MET A 146 -0.27 25.60 -25.05
N GLN A 147 -0.61 26.88 -24.88
CA GLN A 147 0.36 27.92 -24.50
C GLN A 147 1.11 27.50 -23.23
N SER A 148 2.34 27.02 -23.42
CA SER A 148 3.14 26.45 -22.34
C SER A 148 3.71 27.60 -21.52
N GLY A 149 3.17 27.79 -20.32
CA GLY A 149 3.75 28.70 -19.35
C GLY A 149 5.16 28.27 -18.94
N ASP A 150 5.86 29.19 -18.28
CA ASP A 150 7.10 28.91 -17.56
C ASP A 150 6.82 28.18 -16.24
N PHE A 151 5.67 28.46 -15.63
CA PHE A 151 5.25 27.99 -14.31
C PHE A 151 3.86 27.35 -14.35
N THR A 152 3.65 26.39 -13.46
CA THR A 152 2.32 25.96 -13.05
C THR A 152 1.97 26.69 -11.75
N ILE A 153 0.82 27.34 -11.71
CA ILE A 153 0.26 27.96 -10.51
C ILE A 153 -0.79 27.01 -9.95
N THR A 154 -0.59 26.53 -8.72
CA THR A 154 -1.50 25.61 -8.03
C THR A 154 -2.16 26.33 -6.85
N GLY A 155 -3.41 26.75 -7.02
CA GLY A 155 -4.22 27.32 -5.95
C GLY A 155 -4.76 26.23 -5.04
N VAL A 156 -4.56 26.35 -3.73
CA VAL A 156 -5.06 25.41 -2.71
C VAL A 156 -5.67 26.13 -1.50
N ASN A 157 -6.56 25.46 -0.78
CA ASN A 157 -7.07 25.93 0.52
C ASN A 157 -6.07 25.67 1.68
N THR A 158 -5.23 24.64 1.57
CA THR A 158 -4.08 24.43 2.45
C THR A 158 -3.02 23.54 1.83
N THR A 159 -1.74 23.84 2.04
CA THR A 159 -0.64 22.95 1.65
C THR A 159 -0.59 21.65 2.44
N ASP A 160 -1.10 21.62 3.68
CA ASP A 160 -0.95 20.46 4.57
C ASP A 160 -1.74 19.24 4.10
N ASN A 161 -2.82 19.46 3.35
CA ASN A 161 -3.64 18.41 2.72
C ASN A 161 -3.17 18.06 1.29
N VAL A 162 -2.15 18.73 0.74
CA VAL A 162 -1.57 18.37 -0.56
C VAL A 162 -0.74 17.09 -0.39
N SER A 163 -0.97 16.09 -1.24
CA SER A 163 -0.38 14.75 -1.14
C SER A 163 1.14 14.75 -0.94
N ASP A 164 1.83 15.65 -1.64
CA ASP A 164 3.29 15.70 -1.63
C ASP A 164 3.80 16.23 -0.29
N PHE A 165 3.07 17.14 0.36
CA PHE A 165 3.39 17.64 1.69
C PHE A 165 2.95 16.64 2.78
N SER A 166 1.74 16.09 2.70
CA SER A 166 1.22 15.14 3.68
C SER A 166 2.06 13.86 3.77
N ASN A 167 2.66 13.44 2.66
CA ASN A 167 3.48 12.22 2.57
C ASN A 167 4.97 12.51 2.79
N GLY A 168 5.37 13.76 3.05
CA GLY A 168 6.75 14.16 3.31
C GLY A 168 7.67 14.26 2.09
N THR A 169 7.14 14.11 0.87
CA THR A 169 7.89 14.35 -0.38
C THR A 169 8.33 15.80 -0.48
N ASN A 170 7.43 16.73 -0.15
CA ASN A 170 7.67 18.15 0.00
C ASN A 170 7.70 18.51 1.48
N THR A 171 8.76 19.18 1.92
CA THR A 171 8.92 19.63 3.32
C THR A 171 9.15 21.12 3.37
N LEU A 172 8.39 21.84 4.19
CA LEU A 172 8.56 23.29 4.33
C LEU A 172 9.87 23.58 5.09
N LYS A 173 10.79 24.29 4.44
CA LYS A 173 12.13 24.60 4.98
C LYS A 173 12.16 25.97 5.67
N SER A 174 11.36 26.92 5.20
CA SER A 174 11.33 28.29 5.72
C SER A 174 9.97 28.93 5.43
N GLY A 175 9.54 29.84 6.30
CA GLY A 175 8.25 30.53 6.17
C GLY A 175 7.05 29.67 6.60
N VAL A 176 5.89 29.94 6.01
CA VAL A 176 4.61 29.25 6.28
C VAL A 176 4.02 28.65 5.01
N GLY A 177 3.20 27.61 5.16
CA GLY A 177 2.42 27.02 4.07
C GLY A 177 1.22 27.89 3.68
N ILE A 178 0.49 27.47 2.63
CA ILE A 178 -0.80 28.07 2.31
C ILE A 178 -1.83 27.57 3.33
N THR A 179 -2.69 28.46 3.81
CA THR A 179 -3.76 28.20 4.78
C THR A 179 -5.01 29.01 4.40
N ALA A 180 -6.14 28.75 5.07
CA ALA A 180 -7.37 29.52 4.89
C ALA A 180 -7.26 31.01 5.29
N SER A 181 -6.18 31.41 6.00
CA SER A 181 -5.90 32.79 6.39
C SER A 181 -4.80 33.45 5.55
N THR A 182 -4.24 32.74 4.55
CA THR A 182 -3.19 33.27 3.66
C THR A 182 -3.77 34.34 2.75
N ALA A 183 -3.10 35.49 2.66
CA ALA A 183 -3.59 36.62 1.88
C ALA A 183 -3.48 36.36 0.37
N ASP A 184 -4.25 37.13 -0.41
CA ASP A 184 -4.14 37.09 -1.87
C ASP A 184 -2.72 37.46 -2.31
N ASN A 185 -2.26 36.78 -3.35
CA ASN A 185 -0.95 36.89 -3.98
C ASN A 185 0.23 36.47 -3.08
N GLU A 186 -0.01 35.74 -2.00
CA GLU A 186 1.04 35.04 -1.25
C GLU A 186 1.33 33.66 -1.88
N ALA A 187 2.62 33.33 -1.99
CA ALA A 187 3.12 32.18 -2.74
C ALA A 187 4.13 31.33 -1.96
N VAL A 188 4.07 30.01 -2.18
CA VAL A 188 4.99 29.01 -1.64
C VAL A 188 5.72 28.32 -2.79
N ILE A 189 7.04 28.46 -2.84
CA ILE A 189 7.90 28.06 -3.97
C ILE A 189 8.91 26.98 -3.59
N SER A 190 9.45 26.27 -4.58
CA SER A 190 10.49 25.27 -4.35
C SER A 190 11.81 25.94 -3.94
N SER A 191 12.62 25.24 -3.13
CA SER A 191 13.92 25.72 -2.67
C SER A 191 14.92 25.85 -3.82
N ASP A 192 14.72 25.14 -4.92
CA ASP A 192 15.60 25.25 -6.09
C ASP A 192 15.19 26.44 -6.95
N LEU A 193 13.89 26.72 -7.10
CA LEU A 193 13.41 27.93 -7.78
C LEU A 193 13.80 29.19 -7.02
N ALA A 194 13.73 29.14 -5.68
CA ALA A 194 14.20 30.21 -4.81
C ALA A 194 15.70 30.49 -4.98
N LYS A 195 16.55 29.46 -4.93
CA LYS A 195 18.01 29.58 -5.16
C LYS A 195 18.34 30.13 -6.55
N ALA A 196 17.68 29.61 -7.59
CA ALA A 196 17.94 29.97 -8.99
C ALA A 196 17.63 31.46 -9.29
N ASN A 197 16.76 32.07 -8.49
CA ASN A 197 16.31 33.47 -8.65
C ASN A 197 16.72 34.38 -7.49
N ASN A 198 17.57 33.90 -6.57
CA ASN A 198 18.01 34.60 -5.37
C ASN A 198 16.86 35.09 -4.44
N LEU A 199 15.71 34.39 -4.44
CA LEU A 199 14.53 34.74 -3.66
C LEU A 199 14.56 34.13 -2.23
N SER A 200 14.11 34.92 -1.26
CA SER A 200 13.93 34.58 0.15
C SER A 200 12.48 34.78 0.60
N VAL A 201 12.13 34.30 1.79
CA VAL A 201 10.81 34.57 2.39
C VAL A 201 10.69 36.07 2.70
N GLY A 202 9.64 36.71 2.17
CA GLY A 202 9.41 38.14 2.21
C GLY A 202 9.62 38.85 0.87
N ASP A 203 10.39 38.27 -0.05
CA ASP A 203 10.65 38.85 -1.37
C ASP A 203 9.44 38.71 -2.30
N SER A 204 9.37 39.58 -3.31
CA SER A 204 8.30 39.57 -4.32
C SER A 204 8.84 39.41 -5.73
N PHE A 205 8.09 38.70 -6.57
CA PHE A 205 8.36 38.50 -7.99
C PHE A 205 7.07 38.65 -8.79
N THR A 206 7.17 38.77 -10.11
CA THR A 206 6.01 38.96 -10.99
C THR A 206 5.86 37.77 -11.92
N VAL A 207 4.62 37.31 -12.10
CA VAL A 207 4.23 36.34 -13.13
C VAL A 207 3.15 36.96 -14.02
N THR A 208 3.08 36.53 -15.28
CA THR A 208 2.09 37.02 -16.24
C THR A 208 1.19 35.87 -16.67
N THR A 209 -0.13 36.08 -16.66
CA THR A 209 -1.06 35.15 -17.30
C THR A 209 -1.77 35.83 -18.47
N THR A 210 -2.12 35.04 -19.49
CA THR A 210 -2.86 35.54 -20.65
C THR A 210 -4.21 34.83 -20.71
N VAL A 211 -5.28 35.58 -20.51
CA VAL A 211 -6.65 35.08 -20.57
C VAL A 211 -7.39 35.86 -21.64
N ASN A 212 -8.07 35.18 -22.57
CA ASN A 212 -8.82 35.81 -23.68
C ASN A 212 -7.98 36.88 -24.41
N ASN A 213 -6.74 36.52 -24.79
CA ASN A 213 -5.75 37.38 -25.43
C ASN A 213 -5.32 38.64 -24.64
N THR A 214 -5.72 38.76 -23.37
CA THR A 214 -5.33 39.84 -22.47
C THR A 214 -4.28 39.34 -21.49
N SER A 215 -3.06 39.89 -21.56
CA SER A 215 -1.98 39.55 -20.64
C SER A 215 -2.01 40.47 -19.41
N THR A 216 -2.09 39.88 -18.22
CA THR A 216 -2.11 40.59 -16.93
C THR A 216 -0.94 40.12 -16.08
N SER A 217 -0.18 41.08 -15.54
CA SER A 217 0.96 40.82 -14.64
C SER A 217 0.53 40.89 -13.18
N TYR A 218 0.93 39.91 -12.39
CA TYR A 218 0.61 39.76 -10.98
C TYR A 218 1.89 39.68 -10.15
N THR A 219 2.01 40.56 -9.15
CA THR A 219 3.10 40.49 -8.16
C THR A 219 2.74 39.51 -7.05
N LEU A 220 3.52 38.44 -6.94
CA LEU A 220 3.44 37.44 -5.88
C LEU A 220 4.52 37.66 -4.82
N LYS A 221 4.20 37.43 -3.55
CA LYS A 221 5.11 37.52 -2.40
C LYS A 221 5.43 36.13 -1.86
N VAL A 222 6.70 35.81 -1.69
CA VAL A 222 7.14 34.52 -1.13
C VAL A 222 6.85 34.49 0.38
N VAL A 223 5.94 33.61 0.81
CA VAL A 223 5.66 33.35 2.23
C VAL A 223 6.23 32.03 2.73
N GLY A 224 6.59 31.11 1.84
CA GLY A 224 7.17 29.83 2.20
C GLY A 224 8.07 29.25 1.12
N ILE A 225 9.05 28.46 1.54
CA ILE A 225 9.98 27.76 0.67
C ILE A 225 10.01 26.28 1.06
N TYR A 226 9.67 25.38 0.14
CA TYR A 226 9.67 23.93 0.37
C TYR A 226 10.83 23.22 -0.33
N THR A 227 11.31 22.12 0.24
CA THR A 227 12.28 21.22 -0.41
C THR A 227 11.55 19.97 -0.86
N SER A 228 11.76 19.54 -2.11
CA SER A 228 11.17 18.30 -2.64
C SER A 228 12.23 17.19 -2.75
N THR A 229 11.85 15.96 -2.42
CA THR A 229 12.64 14.75 -2.66
C THR A 229 12.17 13.97 -3.90
N ALA A 230 11.22 14.52 -4.67
CA ALA A 230 10.68 13.86 -5.86
C ALA A 230 11.73 13.71 -6.98
N THR A 231 11.90 12.49 -7.48
CA THR A 231 12.73 12.22 -8.65
C THR A 231 12.01 12.71 -9.92
N VAL A 232 12.57 13.73 -10.57
CA VAL A 232 12.03 14.31 -11.81
C VAL A 232 12.58 13.55 -13.03
N THR A 233 11.72 13.20 -13.98
CA THR A 233 12.16 12.57 -15.25
C THR A 233 12.79 13.57 -16.21
N ALA A 234 13.64 13.12 -17.13
CA ALA A 234 14.29 13.99 -18.12
C ALA A 234 13.27 14.79 -18.95
N SER A 235 12.14 14.19 -19.31
CA SER A 235 11.05 14.86 -20.05
C SER A 235 10.34 15.96 -19.23
N GLN A 236 10.13 15.74 -17.93
CA GLN A 236 9.59 16.76 -17.03
C GLN A 236 10.59 17.91 -16.77
N LEU A 237 11.90 17.64 -16.83
CA LEU A 237 12.93 18.66 -16.65
C LEU A 237 13.12 19.56 -17.90
N GLN A 238 12.78 19.03 -19.08
CA GLN A 238 12.80 19.76 -20.35
C GLN A 238 11.57 20.66 -20.53
N ASN A 239 10.37 20.23 -20.10
CA ASN A 239 9.16 21.05 -20.16
C ASN A 239 9.03 21.91 -18.89
N LYS A 240 9.17 23.24 -19.04
CA LYS A 240 9.10 24.22 -17.95
C LYS A 240 7.83 24.13 -17.12
N ALA A 241 6.65 24.05 -17.74
CA ALA A 241 5.36 23.96 -17.04
C ALA A 241 5.20 22.62 -16.28
N SER A 242 5.69 21.53 -16.87
CA SER A 242 5.61 20.17 -16.29
C SER A 242 6.71 19.85 -15.28
N ASN A 243 7.66 20.76 -15.05
CA ASN A 243 8.72 20.61 -14.06
C ASN A 243 8.16 20.88 -12.65
N PRO A 244 8.17 19.91 -11.72
CA PRO A 244 7.66 20.11 -10.36
C PRO A 244 8.36 21.23 -9.57
N GLN A 245 9.61 21.58 -9.94
CA GLN A 245 10.34 22.67 -9.30
C GLN A 245 9.82 24.07 -9.71
N ASN A 246 9.11 24.17 -10.85
CA ASN A 246 8.45 25.39 -11.32
C ASN A 246 6.96 25.44 -10.91
N ASN A 247 6.53 24.59 -9.98
CA ASN A 247 5.20 24.70 -9.38
C ASN A 247 5.21 25.77 -8.28
N ILE A 248 4.25 26.69 -8.34
CA ILE A 248 4.05 27.77 -7.37
C ILE A 248 2.71 27.53 -6.69
N TYR A 249 2.72 27.24 -5.39
CA TYR A 249 1.49 27.10 -4.61
C TYR A 249 1.00 28.47 -4.15
N THR A 250 -0.29 28.73 -4.24
CA THR A 250 -0.94 29.98 -3.78
C THR A 250 -2.34 29.68 -3.23
N ASN A 251 -3.09 30.69 -2.79
CA ASN A 251 -4.48 30.50 -2.36
C ASN A 251 -5.41 30.27 -3.58
N LEU A 252 -6.64 29.80 -3.33
CA LEU A 252 -7.63 29.55 -4.39
C LEU A 252 -8.04 30.82 -5.14
N THR A 253 -8.12 31.96 -4.44
CA THR A 253 -8.57 33.24 -4.99
C THR A 253 -7.62 33.73 -6.07
N THR A 254 -6.33 33.85 -5.76
CA THR A 254 -5.29 34.29 -6.70
C THR A 254 -5.19 33.38 -7.91
N ALA A 255 -5.20 32.06 -7.72
CA ALA A 255 -5.13 31.13 -8.85
C ALA A 255 -6.37 31.20 -9.77
N ASN A 256 -7.57 31.38 -9.20
CA ASN A 256 -8.78 31.65 -9.98
C ASN A 256 -8.68 32.99 -10.74
N THR A 257 -8.27 34.08 -10.08
CA THR A 257 -8.07 35.39 -10.72
C THR A 257 -7.08 35.31 -11.88
N MET A 258 -5.95 34.63 -11.68
CA MET A 258 -4.93 34.39 -12.71
C MET A 258 -5.44 33.55 -13.89
N LYS A 259 -6.41 32.67 -13.66
CA LYS A 259 -7.09 31.84 -14.67
C LYS A 259 -8.23 32.57 -15.38
N GLY A 260 -8.68 33.71 -14.84
CA GLY A 260 -9.87 34.43 -15.29
C GLY A 260 -11.19 33.77 -14.89
N SER A 261 -11.19 32.96 -13.84
CA SER A 261 -12.37 32.40 -13.20
C SER A 261 -12.58 33.01 -11.81
N SER A 262 -13.78 32.83 -11.24
CA SER A 262 -14.09 33.17 -9.85
C SER A 262 -14.89 32.04 -9.23
N ASP A 263 -14.68 31.75 -7.95
CA ASP A 263 -15.48 30.81 -7.15
C ASP A 263 -15.62 29.40 -7.75
N THR A 264 -14.54 28.89 -8.35
CA THR A 264 -14.49 27.53 -8.93
C THR A 264 -13.24 26.75 -8.53
N VAL A 265 -13.31 25.42 -8.68
CA VAL A 265 -12.20 24.47 -8.43
C VAL A 265 -12.12 23.47 -9.58
N ASP A 266 -10.92 22.97 -9.89
CA ASP A 266 -10.72 21.91 -10.90
C ASP A 266 -10.88 20.52 -10.29
N SER A 267 -10.54 20.37 -9.01
CA SER A 267 -10.75 19.14 -8.25
C SER A 267 -10.93 19.44 -6.77
N ALA A 268 -11.70 18.58 -6.09
CA ALA A 268 -11.84 18.59 -4.64
C ALA A 268 -11.64 17.17 -4.08
N VAL A 269 -10.66 17.00 -3.19
CA VAL A 269 -10.33 15.74 -2.53
C VAL A 269 -10.80 15.80 -1.08
N TYR A 270 -11.65 14.85 -0.68
CA TYR A 270 -12.18 14.72 0.68
C TYR A 270 -11.54 13.51 1.36
N THR A 271 -10.82 13.74 2.45
CA THR A 271 -10.27 12.68 3.30
C THR A 271 -11.30 12.28 4.33
N LEU A 272 -11.75 11.02 4.33
CA LEU A 272 -12.80 10.54 5.22
C LEU A 272 -12.25 10.10 6.58
N SER A 273 -12.98 10.43 7.65
CA SER A 273 -12.69 10.03 9.04
C SER A 273 -12.78 8.51 9.27
N ASN A 274 -13.50 7.78 8.41
CA ASN A 274 -13.62 6.33 8.50
C ASN A 274 -13.59 5.69 7.09
N PRO A 275 -12.48 5.04 6.70
CA PRO A 275 -12.35 4.38 5.40
C PRO A 275 -13.46 3.37 5.08
N SER A 276 -13.96 2.65 6.08
CA SER A 276 -15.01 1.63 5.92
C SER A 276 -16.38 2.21 5.54
N LYS A 277 -16.56 3.53 5.55
CA LYS A 277 -17.80 4.21 5.14
C LYS A 277 -17.72 4.87 3.76
N LYS A 278 -16.60 4.72 3.03
CA LYS A 278 -16.35 5.40 1.74
C LYS A 278 -17.49 5.26 0.73
N ASP A 279 -17.95 4.03 0.48
CA ASP A 279 -18.97 3.79 -0.57
C ASP A 279 -20.33 4.40 -0.19
N SER A 280 -20.67 4.39 1.11
CA SER A 280 -21.87 5.06 1.63
C SER A 280 -21.75 6.59 1.56
N PHE A 281 -20.56 7.15 1.78
CA PHE A 281 -20.30 8.57 1.58
C PHE A 281 -20.46 8.96 0.10
N VAL A 282 -19.80 8.23 -0.81
CA VAL A 282 -19.88 8.46 -2.27
C VAL A 282 -21.33 8.37 -2.76
N SER A 283 -22.08 7.33 -2.34
CA SER A 283 -23.49 7.16 -2.74
C SER A 283 -24.40 8.30 -2.24
N ASN A 284 -24.10 8.90 -1.10
CA ASN A 284 -24.87 10.04 -0.60
C ASN A 284 -24.44 11.35 -1.25
N ALA A 285 -23.15 11.64 -1.37
CA ALA A 285 -22.64 12.86 -1.98
C ALA A 285 -22.91 12.93 -3.50
N LYS A 286 -23.07 11.79 -4.19
CA LYS A 286 -23.53 11.74 -5.59
C LYS A 286 -24.94 12.32 -5.80
N LYS A 287 -25.75 12.51 -4.75
CA LYS A 287 -27.09 13.14 -4.85
C LYS A 287 -27.04 14.66 -4.93
N ASP A 288 -25.92 15.26 -4.52
CA ASP A 288 -25.74 16.72 -4.43
C ASP A 288 -24.90 17.28 -5.59
N ILE A 289 -24.53 16.44 -6.55
CA ILE A 289 -23.75 16.81 -7.75
C ILE A 289 -24.52 16.44 -9.01
N ASP A 290 -24.26 17.21 -10.08
CA ASP A 290 -24.60 16.80 -11.43
C ASP A 290 -23.70 15.63 -11.85
N THR A 291 -24.24 14.40 -11.77
CA THR A 291 -23.49 13.17 -12.09
C THR A 291 -23.26 12.96 -13.58
N GLU A 292 -23.86 13.77 -14.46
CA GLU A 292 -23.54 13.75 -15.88
C GLU A 292 -22.24 14.54 -16.12
N LYS A 293 -22.08 15.70 -15.48
CA LYS A 293 -20.88 16.57 -15.62
C LYS A 293 -19.72 16.18 -14.72
N TYR A 294 -19.99 15.74 -13.48
CA TYR A 294 -18.98 15.52 -12.45
C TYR A 294 -18.96 14.09 -11.96
N GLU A 295 -17.76 13.57 -11.72
CA GLU A 295 -17.53 12.26 -11.18
C GLU A 295 -16.98 12.35 -9.75
N LEU A 296 -17.56 11.56 -8.86
CA LEU A 296 -17.08 11.38 -7.49
C LEU A 296 -16.54 9.95 -7.33
N THR A 297 -15.22 9.82 -7.31
CA THR A 297 -14.51 8.53 -7.25
C THR A 297 -13.77 8.37 -5.92
N GLY A 298 -13.64 7.13 -5.43
CA GLY A 298 -12.77 6.83 -4.30
C GLY A 298 -11.43 6.32 -4.79
N ASN A 299 -10.31 6.85 -4.28
CA ASN A 299 -8.98 6.44 -4.73
C ASN A 299 -8.56 5.08 -4.12
N ASP A 300 -9.15 3.99 -4.63
CA ASP A 300 -8.85 2.64 -4.17
C ASP A 300 -7.53 2.09 -4.74
N GLN A 301 -6.98 2.66 -5.82
CA GLN A 301 -5.89 2.00 -6.55
C GLN A 301 -4.59 1.93 -5.73
N VAL A 302 -4.15 3.04 -5.13
CA VAL A 302 -2.97 3.07 -4.25
C VAL A 302 -3.17 2.16 -3.04
N TYR A 303 -4.38 2.20 -2.46
CA TYR A 303 -4.78 1.39 -1.32
C TYR A 303 -4.77 -0.13 -1.64
N GLN A 304 -5.32 -0.55 -2.77
CA GLN A 304 -5.33 -1.96 -3.20
C GLN A 304 -3.91 -2.46 -3.52
N GLN A 305 -3.04 -1.63 -4.10
CA GLN A 305 -1.64 -1.98 -4.36
C GLN A 305 -0.88 -2.26 -3.05
N MET A 306 -1.16 -1.53 -1.96
CA MET A 306 -0.59 -1.83 -0.63
C MET A 306 -1.26 -3.03 0.06
N LEU A 307 -2.58 -3.19 -0.07
CA LEU A 307 -3.31 -4.25 0.60
C LEU A 307 -3.11 -5.64 -0.01
N GLN A 308 -2.92 -5.75 -1.33
CA GLN A 308 -2.80 -7.04 -2.00
C GLN A 308 -1.60 -7.87 -1.48
N PRO A 309 -0.36 -7.33 -1.36
CA PRO A 309 0.76 -8.06 -0.77
C PRO A 309 0.50 -8.46 0.70
N LEU A 310 -0.01 -7.55 1.53
CA LEU A 310 -0.24 -7.82 2.95
C LEU A 310 -1.34 -8.86 3.21
N ASN A 311 -2.44 -8.79 2.45
CA ASN A 311 -3.50 -9.81 2.48
C ASN A 311 -2.99 -11.17 1.97
N SER A 312 -2.11 -11.17 0.96
CA SER A 312 -1.46 -12.40 0.48
C SER A 312 -0.60 -13.03 1.57
N ILE A 313 0.24 -12.26 2.25
CA ILE A 313 1.04 -12.73 3.41
C ILE A 313 0.13 -13.27 4.53
N ALA A 314 -0.95 -12.55 4.86
CA ALA A 314 -1.90 -13.01 5.86
C ALA A 314 -2.57 -14.35 5.47
N SER A 315 -2.94 -14.51 4.19
CA SER A 315 -3.54 -15.73 3.64
C SER A 315 -2.55 -16.91 3.66
N ILE A 316 -1.33 -16.70 3.18
CA ILE A 316 -0.25 -17.70 3.21
C ILE A 316 0.03 -18.17 4.64
N ALA A 317 0.15 -17.24 5.59
CA ALA A 317 0.37 -17.57 6.99
C ALA A 317 -0.79 -18.38 7.61
N LYS A 318 -2.05 -18.09 7.25
CA LYS A 318 -3.23 -18.89 7.64
C LYS A 318 -3.15 -20.31 7.07
N ASN A 319 -2.77 -20.45 5.80
CA ASN A 319 -2.68 -21.76 5.14
C ASN A 319 -1.54 -22.60 5.74
N ILE A 320 -0.40 -21.99 6.08
CA ILE A 320 0.71 -22.65 6.79
C ILE A 320 0.25 -23.16 8.17
N VAL A 321 -0.50 -22.36 8.94
CA VAL A 321 -1.06 -22.82 10.23
C VAL A 321 -1.92 -24.08 10.04
N TRP A 322 -2.77 -24.12 9.01
CA TRP A 322 -3.64 -25.27 8.76
C TRP A 322 -2.86 -26.51 8.32
N LEU A 323 -1.92 -26.34 7.38
CA LEU A 323 -1.01 -27.39 6.89
C LEU A 323 -0.21 -28.02 8.03
N VAL A 324 0.46 -27.21 8.84
CA VAL A 324 1.29 -27.67 9.98
C VAL A 324 0.42 -28.33 11.05
N SER A 325 -0.78 -27.82 11.32
CA SER A 325 -1.70 -28.42 12.30
C SER A 325 -2.12 -29.82 11.90
N ILE A 326 -2.39 -30.05 10.60
CA ILE A 326 -2.78 -31.38 10.08
C ILE A 326 -1.59 -32.34 10.07
N ALA A 327 -0.44 -31.90 9.56
CA ALA A 327 0.79 -32.70 9.60
C ALA A 327 1.13 -33.10 11.05
N GLY A 328 1.04 -32.14 11.99
CA GLY A 328 1.22 -32.38 13.42
C GLY A 328 0.22 -33.37 14.00
N ALA A 329 -1.06 -33.29 13.65
CA ALA A 329 -2.08 -34.24 14.07
C ALA A 329 -1.82 -35.66 13.53
N ILE A 330 -1.35 -35.81 12.29
CA ILE A 330 -0.97 -37.11 11.71
C ILE A 330 0.23 -37.68 12.46
N ILE A 331 1.30 -36.89 12.63
CA ILE A 331 2.52 -37.30 13.34
C ILE A 331 2.22 -37.73 14.78
N LEU A 332 1.43 -36.94 15.52
CA LEU A 332 1.04 -37.28 16.88
C LEU A 332 0.14 -38.52 16.92
N THR A 333 -0.77 -38.71 15.95
CA THR A 333 -1.57 -39.95 15.86
C THR A 333 -0.67 -41.18 15.72
N LEU A 334 0.35 -41.13 14.86
CA LEU A 334 1.31 -42.22 14.67
C LEU A 334 2.11 -42.51 15.95
N ILE A 335 2.61 -41.48 16.64
CA ILE A 335 3.35 -41.62 17.90
C ILE A 335 2.46 -42.24 18.99
N VAL A 336 1.18 -41.86 19.06
CA VAL A 336 0.23 -42.44 20.03
C VAL A 336 -0.12 -43.88 19.66
N ILE A 337 -0.31 -44.23 18.39
CA ILE A 337 -0.51 -45.62 17.95
C ILE A 337 0.67 -46.51 18.35
N LEU A 338 1.91 -46.05 18.17
CA LEU A 338 3.10 -46.76 18.62
C LEU A 338 3.13 -46.91 20.15
N SER A 339 2.85 -45.82 20.89
CA SER A 339 2.82 -45.81 22.36
C SER A 339 1.75 -46.74 22.95
N ILE A 340 0.61 -46.90 22.27
CA ILE A 340 -0.44 -47.88 22.58
C ILE A 340 0.06 -49.29 22.27
N ARG A 341 0.75 -49.50 21.14
CA ARG A 341 1.23 -50.82 20.71
C ARG A 341 2.16 -51.46 21.73
N GLU A 342 3.06 -50.67 22.31
CA GLU A 342 4.02 -51.12 23.32
C GLU A 342 3.40 -51.39 24.70
N ARG A 343 2.22 -50.78 24.98
CA ARG A 343 1.46 -50.98 26.22
C ARG A 343 0.27 -51.93 26.06
N ARG A 344 0.19 -52.69 24.97
CA ARG A 344 -0.93 -53.64 24.71
C ARG A 344 -1.15 -54.59 25.89
N TYR A 345 -0.09 -55.21 26.40
CA TYR A 345 -0.19 -56.12 27.55
C TYR A 345 -0.78 -55.44 28.79
N GLU A 346 -0.27 -54.25 29.16
CA GLU A 346 -0.82 -53.44 30.26
C GLU A 346 -2.31 -53.15 30.05
N ILE A 347 -2.70 -52.68 28.86
CA ILE A 347 -4.09 -52.38 28.47
C ILE A 347 -4.97 -53.63 28.60
N GLY A 348 -4.48 -54.79 28.17
CA GLY A 348 -5.17 -56.08 28.31
C GLY A 348 -5.45 -56.46 29.76
N VAL A 349 -4.44 -56.34 30.64
CA VAL A 349 -4.59 -56.59 32.08
C VAL A 349 -5.61 -55.63 32.71
N LEU A 350 -5.54 -54.33 32.40
CA LEU A 350 -6.46 -53.32 32.94
C LEU A 350 -7.91 -53.54 32.50
N MET A 351 -8.12 -53.93 31.23
CA MET A 351 -9.44 -54.30 30.72
C MET A 351 -9.98 -55.57 31.41
N SER A 352 -9.13 -56.57 31.68
CA SER A 352 -9.51 -57.77 32.44
C SER A 352 -9.80 -57.48 33.92
N LEU A 353 -9.20 -56.44 34.50
CA LEU A 353 -9.54 -55.91 35.83
C LEU A 353 -10.81 -55.02 35.84
N GLY A 354 -11.54 -54.94 34.72
CA GLY A 354 -12.80 -54.20 34.61
C GLY A 354 -12.66 -52.69 34.35
N GLU A 355 -11.47 -52.19 34.00
CA GLU A 355 -11.32 -50.77 33.66
C GLU A 355 -11.94 -50.45 32.28
N GLY A 356 -12.94 -49.58 32.29
CA GLY A 356 -13.67 -49.20 31.08
C GLY A 356 -12.78 -48.52 30.03
N ARG A 357 -12.95 -48.90 28.75
CA ARG A 357 -12.14 -48.45 27.61
C ARG A 357 -11.97 -46.92 27.53
N LEU A 358 -13.03 -46.15 27.85
CA LEU A 358 -12.96 -44.69 27.89
C LEU A 358 -11.96 -44.16 28.92
N LYS A 359 -11.81 -44.79 30.11
CA LYS A 359 -10.80 -44.38 31.10
C LYS A 359 -9.38 -44.58 30.58
N ILE A 360 -9.14 -45.65 29.83
CA ILE A 360 -7.84 -45.93 29.19
C ILE A 360 -7.54 -44.87 28.13
N ILE A 361 -8.53 -44.51 27.30
CA ILE A 361 -8.42 -43.43 26.31
C ILE A 361 -8.17 -42.08 26.99
N SER A 362 -8.90 -41.76 28.06
CA SER A 362 -8.69 -40.55 28.86
C SER A 362 -7.30 -40.51 29.52
N GLN A 363 -6.70 -41.65 29.86
CA GLN A 363 -5.31 -41.68 30.34
C GLN A 363 -4.33 -41.21 29.27
N PHE A 364 -4.44 -41.72 28.04
CA PHE A 364 -3.60 -41.27 26.93
C PHE A 364 -3.82 -39.79 26.60
N PHE A 365 -5.07 -39.31 26.66
CA PHE A 365 -5.36 -37.88 26.49
C PHE A 365 -4.68 -37.02 27.57
N VAL A 366 -4.76 -37.42 28.85
CA VAL A 366 -4.09 -36.70 29.96
C VAL A 366 -2.56 -36.75 29.82
N GLU A 367 -2.00 -37.87 29.33
CA GLU A 367 -0.57 -37.98 29.03
C GLU A 367 -0.14 -36.96 27.96
N LEU A 368 -0.90 -36.81 26.87
CA LEU A 368 -0.66 -35.77 25.85
C LEU A 368 -0.92 -34.37 26.40
N PHE A 369 -1.93 -34.16 27.23
CA PHE A 369 -2.28 -32.85 27.76
C PHE A 369 -1.17 -32.29 28.67
N VAL A 370 -0.56 -33.12 29.52
CA VAL A 370 0.61 -32.72 30.34
C VAL A 370 1.81 -32.37 29.46
N VAL A 371 2.11 -33.19 28.45
CA VAL A 371 3.15 -32.92 27.44
C VAL A 371 2.87 -31.59 26.71
N MET A 372 1.62 -31.35 26.32
CA MET A 372 1.18 -30.16 25.59
C MET A 372 1.40 -28.88 26.41
N LEU A 373 1.08 -28.88 27.70
CA LEU A 373 1.30 -27.70 28.57
C LEU A 373 2.79 -27.32 28.64
N VAL A 374 3.68 -28.31 28.82
CA VAL A 374 5.14 -28.08 28.79
C VAL A 374 5.59 -27.59 27.42
N SER A 375 5.05 -28.18 26.35
CA SER A 375 5.40 -27.84 24.97
C SER A 375 4.94 -26.44 24.55
N ILE A 376 3.81 -25.94 25.08
CA ILE A 376 3.36 -24.56 24.88
C ILE A 376 4.35 -23.58 25.55
N GLY A 377 4.82 -23.90 26.77
CA GLY A 377 5.86 -23.12 27.45
C GLY A 377 7.17 -23.05 26.65
N LEU A 378 7.64 -24.19 26.14
CA LEU A 378 8.83 -24.25 25.29
C LEU A 378 8.64 -23.53 23.94
N ALA A 379 7.51 -23.72 23.27
CA ALA A 379 7.21 -23.09 21.99
C ALA A 379 7.06 -21.56 22.10
N THR A 380 6.51 -21.05 23.21
CA THR A 380 6.41 -19.60 23.46
C THR A 380 7.77 -18.99 23.80
N ALA A 381 8.60 -19.66 24.59
CA ALA A 381 9.97 -19.21 24.85
C ALA A 381 10.84 -19.23 23.57
N ALA A 382 10.82 -20.34 22.83
CA ALA A 382 11.54 -20.48 21.57
C ALA A 382 11.02 -19.52 20.48
N GLY A 383 9.71 -19.30 20.41
CA GLY A 383 9.08 -18.39 19.45
C GLY A 383 9.55 -16.93 19.58
N ASN A 384 9.85 -16.47 20.80
CA ASN A 384 10.46 -15.15 21.03
C ASN A 384 11.90 -15.07 20.49
N VAL A 385 12.71 -16.11 20.71
CA VAL A 385 14.12 -16.16 20.26
C VAL A 385 14.19 -16.30 18.74
N VAL A 386 13.46 -17.26 18.16
CA VAL A 386 13.42 -17.51 16.72
C VAL A 386 12.82 -16.32 15.97
N GLY A 387 11.78 -15.67 16.53
CA GLY A 387 11.21 -14.45 15.98
C GLY A 387 12.22 -13.30 15.89
N ASN A 388 13.02 -13.09 16.94
CA ASN A 388 14.06 -12.05 16.95
C ASN A 388 15.20 -12.36 15.97
N VAL A 389 15.63 -13.62 15.83
CA VAL A 389 16.69 -14.01 14.90
C VAL A 389 16.23 -13.87 13.44
N LEU A 390 15.05 -14.40 13.09
CA LEU A 390 14.50 -14.28 11.74
C LEU A 390 14.16 -12.82 11.39
N GLY A 391 13.69 -12.04 12.36
CA GLY A 391 13.47 -10.59 12.20
C GLY A 391 14.75 -9.84 11.84
N GLN A 392 15.85 -10.08 12.57
CA GLN A 392 17.15 -9.47 12.26
C GLN A 392 17.72 -9.96 10.92
N GLN A 393 17.55 -11.23 10.57
CA GLN A 393 17.98 -11.77 9.27
C GLN A 393 17.27 -11.07 8.11
N LEU A 394 15.95 -10.89 8.18
CA LEU A 394 15.17 -10.18 7.15
C LEU A 394 15.56 -8.71 7.04
N ILE A 395 15.77 -8.03 8.17
CA ILE A 395 16.26 -6.64 8.20
C ILE A 395 17.64 -6.56 7.53
N SER A 396 18.59 -7.44 7.88
CA SER A 396 19.92 -7.46 7.24
C SER A 396 19.86 -7.75 5.74
N GLN A 397 18.91 -8.59 5.30
CA GLN A 397 18.75 -8.93 3.89
C GLN A 397 18.19 -7.75 3.09
N GLN A 398 17.23 -7.00 3.64
CA GLN A 398 16.79 -5.73 3.05
C GLN A 398 17.92 -4.69 3.01
N THR A 399 18.76 -4.60 4.06
CA THR A 399 19.92 -3.69 4.08
C THR A 399 20.93 -4.01 2.96
N SER A 400 21.19 -5.29 2.68
CA SER A 400 22.07 -5.69 1.57
C SER A 400 21.48 -5.39 0.19
N THR A 401 20.17 -5.54 -0.01
CA THR A 401 19.55 -5.27 -1.33
C THR A 401 19.54 -3.78 -1.68
N THR A 402 19.54 -2.87 -0.71
CA THR A 402 19.59 -1.42 -0.97
C THR A 402 20.91 -0.94 -1.59
N GLN A 403 22.03 -1.68 -1.45
CA GLN A 403 23.33 -1.27 -2.01
C GLN A 403 23.55 -1.66 -3.49
N THR A 404 22.71 -2.51 -4.09
CA THR A 404 22.93 -3.00 -5.48
C THR A 404 22.22 -2.16 -6.55
N SER A 405 21.50 -1.09 -6.18
CA SER A 405 20.70 -0.27 -7.12
C SER A 405 21.18 1.17 -7.30
N THR A 406 22.31 1.56 -6.69
CA THR A 406 22.88 2.93 -6.76
C THR A 406 24.19 3.03 -7.55
N GLY A 407 24.53 2.01 -8.36
CA GLY A 407 25.82 1.89 -9.04
C GLY A 407 25.78 1.37 -10.47
N ALA A 408 24.87 1.86 -11.31
CA ALA A 408 24.80 1.52 -12.74
C ALA A 408 24.32 2.71 -13.59
N GLY A 409 25.17 3.73 -13.74
CA GLY A 409 24.79 4.99 -14.40
C GLY A 409 25.94 5.93 -14.75
N GLN A 410 27.13 5.41 -15.05
CA GLN A 410 28.26 6.23 -15.50
C GLN A 410 29.21 5.41 -16.38
N GLY A 411 29.47 5.87 -17.60
CA GLY A 411 30.33 5.17 -18.58
C GLY A 411 29.87 5.32 -20.02
N GLY A 412 30.04 6.51 -20.60
CA GLY A 412 29.91 6.70 -22.05
C GLY A 412 31.21 6.36 -22.78
N GLY A 413 31.09 5.77 -23.97
CA GLY A 413 32.20 5.49 -24.90
C GLY A 413 31.67 5.43 -26.34
N PRO A 414 32.34 6.01 -27.35
CA PRO A 414 31.76 6.23 -28.68
C PRO A 414 32.11 5.14 -29.72
N GLY A 415 31.30 5.06 -30.77
CA GLY A 415 31.44 4.13 -31.90
C GLY A 415 30.24 3.16 -31.99
N GLU A 416 29.80 2.69 -33.15
CA GLU A 416 30.29 2.91 -34.52
C GLU A 416 29.12 2.75 -35.53
N ASN A 417 29.30 3.23 -36.75
CA ASN A 417 28.27 3.31 -37.79
C ASN A 417 28.33 2.11 -38.75
N THR A 418 27.32 1.23 -38.77
CA THR A 418 27.15 0.24 -39.85
C THR A 418 25.70 0.04 -40.26
N SER A 419 25.36 0.52 -41.45
CA SER A 419 24.15 0.15 -42.20
C SER A 419 24.19 -1.31 -42.65
N ALA A 420 23.07 -2.04 -42.54
CA ALA A 420 22.81 -3.21 -43.39
C ALA A 420 21.31 -3.52 -43.51
N SER A 421 20.88 -3.86 -44.72
CA SER A 421 19.50 -4.17 -45.13
C SER A 421 19.18 -5.67 -45.17
N SER A 422 17.93 -6.08 -44.92
CA SER A 422 17.17 -7.18 -45.57
C SER A 422 15.92 -7.50 -44.70
N SER A 423 14.67 -7.31 -45.13
CA SER A 423 13.87 -7.98 -46.17
C SER A 423 13.30 -9.36 -45.81
N SER A 424 11.98 -9.51 -46.05
CA SER A 424 11.19 -10.75 -46.27
C SER A 424 10.75 -11.59 -45.04
N THR A 425 9.54 -12.19 -44.94
CA THR A 425 8.21 -12.02 -45.59
C THR A 425 7.15 -12.82 -44.78
N THR A 426 5.87 -12.42 -44.75
CA THR A 426 4.66 -13.20 -44.30
C THR A 426 4.58 -13.61 -42.80
N THR A 427 3.42 -13.75 -42.14
CA THR A 427 2.04 -14.10 -42.60
C THR A 427 0.96 -13.39 -41.76
N SER A 428 -0.21 -13.18 -42.35
CA SER A 428 -1.42 -12.67 -41.71
C SER A 428 -2.08 -13.62 -40.69
N SER A 429 -2.50 -13.10 -39.54
CA SER A 429 -3.74 -13.55 -38.88
C SER A 429 -4.38 -12.41 -38.08
N SER A 430 -5.70 -12.35 -38.12
CA SER A 430 -6.52 -11.30 -37.52
C SER A 430 -6.73 -11.51 -36.02
N GLN A 431 -6.39 -10.53 -35.19
CA GLN A 431 -7.01 -10.37 -33.88
C GLN A 431 -7.10 -8.90 -33.47
N THR A 432 -8.33 -8.44 -33.27
CA THR A 432 -8.69 -7.13 -32.72
C THR A 432 -8.01 -6.92 -31.36
N SER A 433 -7.25 -5.84 -31.22
CA SER A 433 -6.78 -5.33 -29.93
C SER A 433 -7.03 -3.82 -29.87
N ASN A 434 -7.57 -3.36 -28.74
CA ASN A 434 -7.90 -1.95 -28.52
C ASN A 434 -6.65 -1.07 -28.53
N ASN A 435 -6.58 -0.11 -29.45
CA ASN A 435 -5.63 0.99 -29.35
C ASN A 435 -6.07 1.96 -28.24
N GLN A 436 -5.59 1.75 -27.01
CA GLN A 436 -5.58 2.83 -26.02
C GLN A 436 -4.46 3.83 -26.37
N PRO A 437 -4.74 5.15 -26.45
CA PRO A 437 -3.70 6.16 -26.62
C PRO A 437 -2.83 6.29 -25.36
N PRO A 438 -1.60 6.84 -25.48
CA PRO A 438 -0.65 6.91 -24.37
C PRO A 438 -1.19 7.64 -23.14
N GLN A 439 -0.99 7.04 -21.98
CA GLN A 439 -1.47 7.54 -20.70
C GLN A 439 -0.65 8.75 -20.22
N GLY A 440 -1.07 9.95 -20.63
CA GLY A 440 -0.74 11.19 -19.92
C GLY A 440 -1.46 11.20 -18.57
N GLY A 441 -0.84 10.64 -17.54
CA GLY A 441 -1.38 10.55 -16.18
C GLY A 441 -0.33 10.92 -15.15
N ASN A 442 -0.74 11.65 -14.12
CA ASN A 442 0.09 12.01 -12.98
C ASN A 442 0.85 10.79 -12.46
N GLY A 443 2.15 10.95 -12.22
CA GLY A 443 3.00 9.88 -11.71
C GLY A 443 2.39 9.27 -10.46
N ALA A 444 2.23 7.94 -10.47
CA ALA A 444 1.93 7.21 -9.25
C ALA A 444 3.00 7.59 -8.20
N PRO A 445 2.62 7.94 -6.96
CA PRO A 445 3.58 8.33 -5.95
C PRO A 445 4.54 7.16 -5.73
N ASN A 446 5.80 7.34 -6.13
CA ASN A 446 6.83 6.35 -5.92
C ASN A 446 7.03 6.23 -4.41
N MET A 447 6.43 5.21 -3.81
CA MET A 447 6.41 5.02 -2.36
C MET A 447 7.78 4.49 -1.90
N THR A 448 8.80 5.35 -1.97
CA THR A 448 10.07 5.22 -1.25
C THR A 448 9.76 5.32 0.23
N THR A 449 9.23 4.21 0.77
CA THR A 449 9.03 3.99 2.19
C THR A 449 10.37 4.22 2.85
N SER A 450 10.51 5.30 3.61
CA SER A 450 11.77 5.60 4.29
C SER A 450 12.11 4.42 5.21
N SER A 451 13.19 3.72 4.88
CA SER A 451 13.63 2.47 5.52
C SER A 451 14.21 2.67 6.92
N SER A 452 13.84 3.77 7.59
CA SER A 452 14.47 4.34 8.77
C SER A 452 13.56 4.38 10.02
N GLN A 453 12.44 3.64 10.03
CA GLN A 453 11.59 3.49 11.23
C GLN A 453 11.15 2.06 11.59
N LEU A 454 11.81 1.02 11.06
CA LEU A 454 11.65 -0.36 11.60
C LEU A 454 12.53 -0.58 12.86
N ASN A 455 12.38 0.30 13.86
CA ASN A 455 13.03 0.17 15.16
C ASN A 455 12.43 -1.01 15.95
N SER A 456 13.02 -2.18 15.77
CA SER A 456 12.65 -3.46 16.39
C SER A 456 11.19 -3.88 16.13
N LEU A 457 11.00 -4.91 15.29
CA LEU A 457 9.81 -5.75 15.45
C LEU A 457 9.90 -6.47 16.80
N ASN A 458 9.41 -5.82 17.84
CA ASN A 458 9.25 -6.41 19.17
C ASN A 458 8.06 -7.36 19.10
N ILE A 459 8.29 -8.57 18.58
CA ILE A 459 7.28 -9.62 18.41
C ILE A 459 6.92 -10.23 19.78
N LYS A 460 6.39 -9.39 20.68
CA LYS A 460 5.83 -9.84 21.97
C LYS A 460 4.58 -10.65 21.69
N GLN A 461 4.68 -11.96 21.95
CA GLN A 461 3.57 -12.89 21.84
C GLN A 461 2.39 -12.41 22.69
N THR A 462 1.29 -12.06 22.02
CA THR A 462 0.09 -11.56 22.71
C THR A 462 -0.61 -12.72 23.41
N PRO A 463 -1.17 -12.55 24.62
CA PRO A 463 -1.96 -13.59 25.30
C PRO A 463 -3.05 -14.22 24.42
N ALA A 464 -3.69 -13.43 23.54
CA ALA A 464 -4.66 -13.92 22.57
C ALA A 464 -4.08 -14.89 21.51
N SER A 465 -2.81 -14.74 21.13
CA SER A 465 -2.12 -15.68 20.23
C SER A 465 -1.79 -16.99 20.95
N ILE A 466 -1.36 -16.91 22.21
CA ILE A 466 -1.07 -18.07 23.07
C ILE A 466 -2.36 -18.86 23.37
N ALA A 467 -3.48 -18.18 23.63
CA ALA A 467 -4.78 -18.81 23.81
C ALA A 467 -5.25 -19.55 22.53
N LYS A 468 -5.07 -18.94 21.34
CA LYS A 468 -5.35 -19.61 20.05
C LYS A 468 -4.43 -20.81 19.81
N LEU A 469 -3.14 -20.70 20.12
CA LEU A 469 -2.20 -21.82 20.07
C LEU A 469 -2.66 -22.96 20.97
N GLY A 470 -3.04 -22.68 22.22
CA GLY A 470 -3.56 -23.67 23.16
C GLY A 470 -4.83 -24.35 22.67
N GLY A 471 -5.75 -23.61 22.05
CA GLY A 471 -6.95 -24.17 21.41
C GLY A 471 -6.63 -25.12 20.26
N ILE A 472 -5.69 -24.74 19.37
CA ILE A 472 -5.22 -25.62 18.28
C ILE A 472 -4.51 -26.85 18.84
N ALA A 473 -3.64 -26.69 19.83
CA ALA A 473 -2.92 -27.78 20.50
C ALA A 473 -3.87 -28.80 21.15
N LEU A 474 -4.95 -28.31 21.78
CA LEU A 474 -6.01 -29.13 22.36
C LEU A 474 -6.78 -29.91 21.28
N LEU A 475 -7.16 -29.25 20.17
CA LEU A 475 -7.84 -29.92 19.06
C LEU A 475 -6.96 -31.01 18.43
N ILE A 476 -5.67 -30.72 18.22
CA ILE A 476 -4.69 -31.68 17.70
C ILE A 476 -4.56 -32.87 18.66
N SER A 477 -4.29 -32.64 19.94
CA SER A 477 -4.09 -33.72 20.92
C SER A 477 -5.35 -34.58 21.13
N LEU A 478 -6.54 -33.97 21.11
CA LEU A 478 -7.81 -34.69 21.18
C LEU A 478 -8.05 -35.53 19.92
N ALA A 479 -7.92 -34.94 18.72
CA ALA A 479 -8.09 -35.64 17.46
C ALA A 479 -7.11 -36.82 17.33
N SER A 480 -5.82 -36.59 17.60
CA SER A 480 -4.80 -37.65 17.57
C SER A 480 -5.09 -38.78 18.56
N THR A 481 -5.54 -38.45 19.77
CA THR A 481 -5.87 -39.47 20.78
C THR A 481 -7.09 -40.28 20.35
N VAL A 482 -8.15 -39.64 19.84
CA VAL A 482 -9.36 -40.33 19.37
C VAL A 482 -9.04 -41.25 18.18
N LEU A 483 -8.31 -40.76 17.18
CA LEU A 483 -7.92 -41.55 16.00
C LEU A 483 -7.06 -42.76 16.38
N ALA A 484 -6.05 -42.58 17.23
CA ALA A 484 -5.20 -43.67 17.71
C ALA A 484 -5.98 -44.70 18.55
N SER A 485 -7.01 -44.25 19.28
CA SER A 485 -7.83 -45.08 20.15
C SER A 485 -8.81 -46.02 19.43
N ILE A 486 -9.05 -45.81 18.13
CA ILE A 486 -9.86 -46.74 17.30
C ILE A 486 -9.28 -48.16 17.38
N GLY A 487 -7.95 -48.29 17.44
CA GLY A 487 -7.27 -49.57 17.63
C GLY A 487 -7.60 -50.24 18.98
N ILE A 488 -7.68 -49.48 20.07
CA ILE A 488 -8.04 -49.99 21.42
C ILE A 488 -9.48 -50.49 21.43
N ILE A 489 -10.41 -49.76 20.83
CA ILE A 489 -11.85 -50.08 20.85
C ILE A 489 -12.13 -51.43 20.12
N ARG A 490 -11.33 -51.79 19.12
CA ARG A 490 -11.46 -53.06 18.38
C ARG A 490 -10.78 -54.26 19.06
N MET A 491 -9.97 -54.06 20.11
CA MET A 491 -9.28 -55.16 20.78
C MET A 491 -10.17 -55.91 21.79
N LYS A 492 -10.00 -57.23 21.85
CA LYS A 492 -10.55 -58.08 22.92
C LYS A 492 -9.43 -58.39 23.93
N PRO A 493 -9.72 -58.44 25.25
CA PRO A 493 -8.69 -58.74 26.26
C PRO A 493 -8.05 -60.11 26.05
N LYS A 494 -8.86 -61.12 25.69
CA LYS A 494 -8.41 -62.49 25.40
C LYS A 494 -7.31 -62.52 24.34
N ASP A 495 -7.57 -61.88 23.20
CA ASP A 495 -6.67 -61.88 22.03
C ASP A 495 -5.34 -61.16 22.33
N ILE A 496 -5.33 -60.17 23.23
CA ILE A 496 -4.10 -59.49 23.68
C ILE A 496 -3.28 -60.36 24.63
N LEU A 497 -3.95 -61.07 25.55
CA LEU A 497 -3.30 -61.83 26.62
C LEU A 497 -2.86 -63.23 26.15
N SER A 498 -3.38 -63.73 25.03
CA SER A 498 -2.97 -65.01 24.42
C SER A 498 -1.94 -64.87 23.30
N SER A 499 -1.53 -63.65 22.92
CA SER A 499 -0.61 -63.40 21.80
C SER A 499 0.79 -62.96 22.25
N ASN A 500 1.18 -63.29 23.48
CA ASN A 500 2.33 -62.68 24.18
C ASN A 500 3.06 -63.70 25.05
#